data_AF-A0A124G7N3-F1
#
_entry.id   AF-A0A124G7N3-F1
#
_cell.length_a   1.000
_cell.length_b   1.000
_cell.length_c   1.000
_cell.angle_alpha   90.00
_cell.angle_beta   90.00
_cell.angle_gamma   90.00
#
_symmetry.space_group_name_H-M   'P 1'
#
loop_
_entity.id
_entity.type
_entity.pdbx_description
1 polymer ?
#
loop_
_entity_poly.entity_id
_entity_poly.type
_entity_poly.pdbx_seq_one_letter_code
_entity_poly.pdbx_strand_id
1 'polypeptide(L)'
;MSTDKPGHTLREWQQAQLITHLIQDALDNREGEAGRVIEQDAWLGELWAAVEPEARRNTLMLAAWQARRASWTTADSLEEHYAVVLATCAARWEADHPGATWQTFRLTPHPSYSLTSSLAFDRDDNGLAWSAAVLLTAHAERTTEAGQ
;
A
#
# COMPACT_ATOMS: atom_id res chain seq x y z
N MET A 1 -3.61 19.61 19.51
CA MET A 1 -4.98 19.70 18.97
C MET A 1 -4.88 19.45 17.48
N SER A 2 -5.28 18.28 16.99
CA SER A 2 -5.29 17.98 15.55
C SER A 2 -6.42 18.77 14.89
N THR A 3 -6.07 19.54 13.86
CA THR A 3 -6.99 20.29 13.00
C THR A 3 -7.31 19.52 11.73
N ASP A 4 -7.33 18.19 11.78
CA ASP A 4 -7.79 17.39 10.65
C ASP A 4 -9.27 17.66 10.43
N LYS A 5 -9.55 18.47 9.41
CA LYS A 5 -10.92 18.68 8.93
C LYS A 5 -11.45 17.32 8.46
N PRO A 6 -12.62 16.87 8.93
CA PRO A 6 -13.17 15.55 8.61
C PRO A 6 -13.24 15.19 7.10
N GLY A 7 -13.20 16.20 6.21
CA GLY A 7 -13.19 15.99 4.76
C GLY A 7 -11.83 15.61 4.15
N HIS A 8 -10.71 15.89 4.82
CA HIS A 8 -9.37 15.58 4.30
C HIS A 8 -9.09 14.07 4.35
N THR A 9 -9.36 13.44 5.50
CA THR A 9 -9.19 12.01 5.70
C THR A 9 -10.09 11.14 4.83
N LEU A 10 -11.27 11.64 4.42
CA LEU A 10 -12.14 10.95 3.45
C LEU A 10 -11.58 11.04 2.03
N ARG A 11 -11.06 12.20 1.63
CA ARG A 11 -10.49 12.42 0.29
C ARG A 11 -9.23 11.57 0.08
N GLU A 12 -8.32 11.58 1.06
CA GLU A 12 -7.09 10.79 1.02
C GLU A 12 -7.40 9.28 0.92
N TRP A 13 -8.46 8.84 1.60
CA TRP A 13 -8.92 7.46 1.54
C TRP A 13 -9.46 7.10 0.16
N GLN A 14 -10.33 7.93 -0.40
CA GLN A 14 -10.88 7.72 -1.74
C GLN A 14 -9.77 7.69 -2.80
N GLN A 15 -8.76 8.56 -2.67
CA GLN A 15 -7.58 8.53 -3.52
C GLN A 15 -6.79 7.24 -3.35
N ALA A 16 -6.57 6.79 -2.11
CA ALA A 16 -5.83 5.56 -1.85
C ALA A 16 -6.52 4.33 -2.48
N GLN A 17 -7.84 4.21 -2.32
CA GLN A 17 -8.63 3.15 -2.96
C GLN A 17 -8.56 3.20 -4.48
N LEU A 18 -8.70 4.40 -5.07
CA LEU A 18 -8.62 4.59 -6.51
C LEU A 18 -7.25 4.17 -7.05
N ILE A 19 -6.16 4.58 -6.40
CA ILE A 19 -4.80 4.23 -6.81
C ILE A 19 -4.58 2.72 -6.70
N THR A 20 -4.99 2.09 -5.59
CA THR A 20 -4.90 0.63 -5.45
C THR A 20 -5.66 -0.08 -6.57
N HIS A 21 -6.86 0.39 -6.92
CA HIS A 21 -7.64 -0.19 -8.01
C HIS A 21 -6.95 -0.02 -9.38
N LEU A 22 -6.40 1.16 -9.66
CA LEU A 22 -5.63 1.41 -10.88
C LEU A 22 -4.38 0.51 -10.98
N ILE A 23 -3.69 0.26 -9.86
CA ILE A 23 -2.58 -0.69 -9.81
C ILE A 23 -3.08 -2.11 -10.09
N GLN A 24 -4.20 -2.51 -9.50
CA GLN A 24 -4.81 -3.83 -9.75
C GLN A 24 -5.18 -4.00 -11.24
N ASP A 25 -5.83 -3.02 -11.85
CA ASP A 25 -6.18 -3.05 -13.28
C ASP A 25 -4.92 -3.15 -14.14
N ALA A 26 -3.86 -2.42 -13.81
CA ALA A 26 -2.59 -2.48 -14.53
C ALA A 26 -1.88 -3.83 -14.39
N LEU A 27 -1.98 -4.47 -13.22
CA LEU A 27 -1.48 -5.81 -12.96
C LEU A 27 -2.31 -6.85 -13.72
N ASP A 28 -3.63 -6.77 -13.71
CA ASP A 28 -4.51 -7.70 -14.44
C ASP A 28 -4.26 -7.64 -15.95
N ASN A 29 -4.06 -6.43 -16.51
CA ASN A 29 -3.67 -6.24 -17.92
C ASN A 29 -2.28 -6.81 -18.27
N ARG A 30 -1.47 -7.16 -17.27
CA ARG A 30 -0.10 -7.66 -17.41
C ARG A 30 0.09 -9.01 -16.72
N GLU A 31 -1.00 -9.76 -16.54
CA GLU A 31 -0.97 -11.12 -15.97
C GLU A 31 -0.31 -11.20 -14.58
N GLY A 32 -0.36 -10.12 -13.80
CA GLY A 32 0.24 -10.03 -12.48
C GLY A 32 1.75 -9.74 -12.46
N GLU A 33 2.37 -9.45 -13.62
CA GLU A 33 3.80 -9.11 -13.70
C GLU A 33 4.09 -7.72 -13.12
N ALA A 34 4.31 -7.65 -11.81
CA ALA A 34 4.60 -6.42 -11.07
C ALA A 34 5.79 -5.64 -11.67
N GLY A 35 6.86 -6.32 -12.07
CA GLY A 35 8.03 -5.70 -12.71
C GLY A 35 7.65 -4.92 -13.98
N ARG A 36 6.75 -5.47 -14.82
CA ARG A 36 6.27 -4.75 -16.01
C ARG A 36 5.42 -3.52 -15.67
N VAL A 37 4.62 -3.57 -14.62
CA VAL A 37 3.85 -2.39 -14.17
C VAL A 37 4.81 -1.30 -13.68
N ILE A 38 5.82 -1.67 -12.88
CA ILE A 38 6.81 -0.75 -12.33
C ILE A 38 7.62 -0.07 -13.45
N GLU A 39 8.08 -0.84 -14.42
CA GLU A 39 8.99 -0.36 -15.46
C GLU A 39 8.29 0.31 -16.65
N GLN A 40 7.07 -0.13 -17.00
CA GLN A 40 6.44 0.19 -18.29
C GLN A 40 5.19 1.06 -18.17
N ASP A 41 4.63 1.24 -16.96
CA ASP A 41 3.45 2.08 -16.74
C ASP A 41 3.84 3.49 -16.26
N ALA A 42 4.46 4.25 -17.16
CA ALA A 42 4.95 5.61 -16.87
C ALA A 42 3.83 6.53 -16.39
N TRP A 43 2.62 6.39 -16.93
CA TRP A 43 1.47 7.20 -16.52
C TRP A 43 1.08 6.95 -15.06
N LEU A 44 1.03 5.68 -14.62
CA LEU A 44 0.77 5.36 -13.22
C LEU A 44 1.88 5.82 -12.29
N GLY A 45 3.14 5.72 -12.70
CA GLY A 45 4.27 6.25 -11.93
C GLY A 45 4.20 7.78 -11.77
N GLU A 46 3.83 8.50 -12.82
CA GLU A 46 3.61 9.96 -12.77
C GLU A 46 2.40 10.33 -11.91
N LEU A 47 1.29 9.59 -12.04
CA LEU A 47 0.12 9.76 -11.19
C LEU A 47 0.49 9.57 -9.72
N TRP A 48 1.21 8.50 -9.39
CA TRP A 48 1.71 8.24 -8.05
C TRP A 48 2.53 9.41 -7.50
N ALA A 49 3.47 9.94 -8.28
CA ALA A 49 4.30 11.07 -7.89
C ALA A 49 3.50 12.36 -7.64
N ALA A 50 2.33 12.52 -8.28
CA ALA A 50 1.44 13.66 -8.11
C ALA A 50 0.45 13.52 -6.94
N VAL A 51 0.35 12.33 -6.33
CA VAL A 51 -0.55 12.06 -5.21
C VAL A 51 0.01 12.59 -3.90
N GLU A 52 -0.87 13.16 -3.08
CA GLU A 52 -0.53 13.64 -1.74
C GLU A 52 0.14 12.54 -0.90
N PRO A 53 1.19 12.85 -0.12
CA PRO A 53 1.88 11.87 0.73
C PRO A 53 0.94 11.02 1.61
N GLU A 54 -0.11 11.61 2.16
CA GLU A 54 -1.09 10.92 3.01
C GLU A 54 -1.86 9.83 2.25
N ALA A 55 -2.21 10.10 0.99
CA ALA A 55 -2.86 9.14 0.13
C ALA A 55 -1.89 8.02 -0.29
N ARG A 56 -0.63 8.35 -0.61
CA ARG A 56 0.43 7.33 -0.87
C ARG A 56 0.65 6.42 0.33
N ARG A 57 0.76 6.98 1.54
CA ARG A 57 0.85 6.22 2.80
C ARG A 57 -0.36 5.30 2.97
N ASN A 58 -1.57 5.82 2.77
CA ASN A 58 -2.79 5.04 2.90
C ASN A 58 -2.86 3.90 1.86
N THR A 59 -2.38 4.12 0.63
CA THR A 59 -2.25 3.08 -0.40
C THR A 59 -1.28 1.98 0.05
N LEU A 60 -0.08 2.34 0.54
CA LEU A 60 0.88 1.37 1.06
C LEU A 60 0.30 0.55 2.21
N MET A 61 -0.37 1.20 3.17
CA MET A 61 -1.00 0.54 4.31
C MET A 61 -2.14 -0.40 3.87
N LEU A 62 -2.96 0.03 2.89
CA LEU A 62 -4.04 -0.80 2.36
C LEU A 62 -3.49 -2.03 1.65
N ALA A 63 -2.52 -1.85 0.76
CA ALA A 63 -1.88 -2.93 0.03
C ALA A 63 -1.16 -3.91 0.99
N ALA A 64 -0.47 -3.38 2.02
CA ALA A 64 0.15 -4.20 3.06
C ALA A 64 -0.88 -5.03 3.83
N TRP A 65 -2.02 -4.43 4.20
CA TRP A 65 -3.12 -5.15 4.84
C TRP A 65 -3.66 -6.27 3.95
N GLN A 66 -3.88 -6.00 2.66
CA GLN A 66 -4.41 -6.99 1.72
C GLN A 66 -3.42 -8.13 1.46
N ALA A 67 -2.12 -7.86 1.46
CA ALA A 67 -1.07 -8.85 1.23
C ALA A 67 -0.58 -9.56 2.50
N ARG A 68 -1.17 -9.26 3.66
CA ARG A 68 -0.69 -9.73 4.98
C ARG A 68 -0.66 -11.27 5.14
N ARG A 69 -1.46 -11.99 4.35
CA ARG A 69 -1.55 -13.46 4.39
C ARG A 69 -0.82 -14.14 3.24
N ALA A 70 -0.25 -13.35 2.33
CA ALA A 70 0.51 -13.89 1.21
C ALA A 70 1.80 -14.56 1.70
N SER A 71 2.26 -15.55 0.93
CA SER A 71 3.56 -16.17 1.15
C SER A 71 4.61 -15.33 0.46
N TRP A 72 5.48 -14.70 1.26
CA TRP A 72 6.58 -13.88 0.77
C TRP A 72 7.88 -14.68 0.80
N THR A 73 8.68 -14.57 -0.26
CA THR A 73 10.05 -15.08 -0.30
C THR A 73 11.04 -14.04 0.24
N THR A 74 12.31 -14.43 0.38
CA THR A 74 13.39 -13.49 0.70
C THR A 74 13.43 -12.37 -0.34
N ALA A 75 13.65 -11.14 0.12
CA ALA A 75 13.77 -9.97 -0.75
C ALA A 75 15.18 -9.88 -1.35
N ASP A 76 15.26 -9.72 -2.67
CA ASP A 76 16.51 -9.56 -3.42
C ASP A 76 16.77 -8.08 -3.78
N SER A 77 15.78 -7.21 -3.55
CA SER A 77 15.83 -5.76 -3.77
C SER A 77 15.32 -4.95 -2.56
N LEU A 78 15.57 -3.65 -2.54
CA LEU A 78 15.13 -2.78 -1.45
C LEU A 78 13.61 -2.56 -1.48
N GLU A 79 13.04 -2.51 -2.67
CA GLU A 79 11.60 -2.43 -2.95
C GLU A 79 10.88 -3.65 -2.38
N GLU A 80 11.39 -4.84 -2.67
CA GLU A 80 10.89 -6.09 -2.09
C GLU A 80 11.09 -6.12 -0.58
N HIS A 81 12.22 -5.62 -0.08
CA HIS A 81 12.47 -5.55 1.36
C HIS A 81 11.37 -4.75 2.06
N TYR A 82 11.01 -3.57 1.53
CA TYR A 82 9.92 -2.78 2.08
C TYR A 82 8.56 -3.48 1.95
N ALA A 83 8.25 -4.10 0.81
CA ALA A 83 7.00 -4.85 0.64
C ALA A 83 6.88 -5.99 1.67
N VAL A 84 7.93 -6.79 1.85
CA VAL A 84 7.98 -7.89 2.82
C VAL A 84 7.84 -7.37 4.25
N VAL A 85 8.57 -6.32 4.63
CA VAL A 85 8.49 -5.73 5.98
C VAL A 85 7.08 -5.22 6.26
N LEU A 86 6.45 -4.52 5.31
CA LEU A 86 5.11 -3.98 5.47
C LEU A 86 4.06 -5.09 5.61
N ALA A 87 4.09 -6.10 4.74
CA ALA A 87 3.18 -7.24 4.81
C ALA A 87 3.37 -8.05 6.10
N THR A 88 4.62 -8.29 6.52
CA THR A 88 4.95 -8.98 7.77
C THR A 88 4.41 -8.23 8.98
N CYS A 89 4.55 -6.89 8.99
CA CYS A 89 4.01 -6.09 10.08
C CYS A 89 2.47 -6.10 10.10
N ALA A 90 1.81 -6.13 8.93
CA ALA A 90 0.36 -6.29 8.86
C ALA A 90 -0.10 -7.67 9.36
N ALA A 91 0.63 -8.73 9.01
CA ALA A 91 0.35 -10.09 9.46
C ALA A 91 0.47 -10.20 10.99
N ARG A 92 1.55 -9.65 11.53
CA ARG A 92 1.79 -9.60 12.97
C ARG A 92 0.74 -8.77 13.69
N TRP A 93 0.33 -7.64 13.12
CA TRP A 93 -0.76 -6.84 13.68
C TRP A 93 -2.06 -7.63 13.79
N GLU A 94 -2.45 -8.35 12.73
CA GLU A 94 -3.65 -9.21 12.73
C GLU A 94 -3.55 -10.30 13.80
N ALA A 95 -2.38 -10.93 13.97
CA ALA A 95 -2.16 -11.96 14.98
C ALA A 95 -2.25 -11.41 16.41
N ASP A 96 -1.67 -10.22 16.65
CA ASP A 96 -1.63 -9.57 17.96
C ASP A 96 -2.98 -8.93 18.34
N HIS A 97 -3.86 -8.66 17.37
CA HIS A 97 -5.14 -7.97 17.56
C HIS A 97 -6.30 -8.78 16.95
N PRO A 98 -6.86 -9.78 17.66
CA PRO A 98 -8.01 -10.54 17.20
C PRO A 98 -9.20 -9.65 16.85
N GLY A 99 -9.73 -9.78 15.63
CA GLY A 99 -10.81 -8.93 15.12
C GLY A 99 -10.35 -7.59 14.56
N ALA A 100 -9.04 -7.36 14.40
CA ALA A 100 -8.53 -6.18 13.73
C ALA A 100 -9.11 -6.04 12.32
N THR A 101 -9.51 -4.82 12.00
CA THR A 101 -9.90 -4.41 10.65
C THR A 101 -8.80 -3.57 10.03
N TRP A 102 -8.84 -3.43 8.72
CA TRP A 102 -8.05 -2.45 7.97
C TRP A 102 -8.08 -1.05 8.64
N GLN A 103 -9.26 -0.60 9.11
CA GLN A 103 -9.40 0.73 9.70
C GLN A 103 -8.59 0.85 11.00
N THR A 104 -8.63 -0.19 11.85
CA THR A 104 -7.85 -0.21 13.09
C THR A 104 -6.34 -0.27 12.83
N PHE A 105 -5.92 -1.01 11.81
CA PHE A 105 -4.53 -1.06 11.36
C PHE A 105 -4.05 0.31 10.87
N ARG A 106 -4.81 0.96 9.99
CA ARG A 106 -4.45 2.28 9.43
C ARG A 106 -4.32 3.38 10.48
N LEU A 107 -5.21 3.39 11.46
CA LEU A 107 -5.36 4.51 12.40
C LEU A 107 -4.50 4.38 13.65
N THR A 108 -3.99 3.19 13.95
CA THR A 108 -3.21 2.96 15.17
C THR A 108 -1.71 3.06 14.88
N PRO A 109 -0.92 3.80 15.69
CA PRO A 109 0.52 3.84 15.51
C PRO A 109 1.17 2.46 15.72
N HIS A 110 1.91 2.00 14.72
CA HIS A 110 2.74 0.78 14.76
C HIS A 110 3.93 0.91 13.78
N PRO A 111 4.86 -0.05 13.72
CA PRO A 111 6.05 0.08 12.87
C PRO A 111 5.76 0.39 11.39
N SER A 112 4.81 -0.30 10.74
CA SER A 112 4.41 0.04 9.36
C SER A 112 3.85 1.45 9.20
N TYR A 113 3.13 1.98 10.20
CA TYR A 113 2.63 3.36 10.13
C TYR A 113 3.79 4.36 10.01
N SER A 114 4.85 4.18 10.80
CA SER A 114 6.03 5.05 10.76
C SER A 114 6.81 4.86 9.46
N LEU A 115 6.98 3.62 9.03
CA LEU A 115 7.69 3.26 7.81
C LEU A 115 7.02 3.82 6.54
N THR A 116 5.71 3.61 6.42
CA THR A 116 4.93 4.15 5.29
C THR A 116 4.88 5.67 5.30
N SER A 117 4.90 6.31 6.48
CA SER A 117 5.01 7.77 6.57
C SER A 117 6.37 8.26 6.10
N SER A 118 7.47 7.54 6.41
CA SER A 118 8.79 7.88 5.87
C SER A 118 8.80 7.76 4.34
N LEU A 119 8.40 6.60 3.82
CA LEU A 119 8.41 6.30 2.39
C LEU A 119 7.50 7.23 1.57
N ALA A 120 6.35 7.61 2.10
CA ALA A 120 5.38 8.41 1.36
C ALA A 120 5.70 9.91 1.35
N PHE A 121 6.40 10.42 2.38
CA PHE A 121 6.71 11.85 2.51
C PHE A 121 8.09 12.20 1.96
N ASP A 122 9.04 11.27 1.95
CA ASP A 122 10.32 11.48 1.29
C ASP A 122 10.15 11.41 -0.23
N ARG A 123 10.64 12.44 -0.92
CA ARG A 123 10.57 12.54 -2.38
C ARG A 123 11.59 11.61 -3.03
N ASP A 124 12.73 11.40 -2.40
CA ASP A 124 13.80 10.55 -2.94
C ASP A 124 13.39 9.07 -2.89
N ASP A 125 12.53 8.70 -1.92
CA ASP A 125 11.97 7.36 -1.80
C ASP A 125 10.70 7.14 -2.64
N ASN A 126 10.25 8.13 -3.44
CA ASN A 126 8.97 8.02 -4.15
C ASN A 126 8.92 6.83 -5.12
N GLY A 127 10.04 6.51 -5.78
CA GLY A 127 10.17 5.34 -6.64
C GLY A 127 10.13 4.02 -5.84
N LEU A 128 10.80 3.99 -4.69
CA LEU A 128 10.76 2.82 -3.78
C LEU A 128 9.34 2.59 -3.25
N ALA A 129 8.65 3.67 -2.85
CA ALA A 129 7.28 3.62 -2.37
C ALA A 129 6.30 3.16 -3.46
N TRP A 130 6.49 3.61 -4.71
CA TRP A 130 5.73 3.12 -5.86
C TRP A 130 5.90 1.61 -6.06
N SER A 131 7.15 1.16 -6.18
CA SER A 131 7.47 -0.26 -6.40
C SER A 131 6.95 -1.14 -5.27
N ALA A 132 7.13 -0.72 -4.01
CA ALA A 132 6.58 -1.44 -2.87
C ALA A 132 5.05 -1.54 -2.91
N ALA A 133 4.34 -0.46 -3.29
CA ALA A 133 2.89 -0.48 -3.44
C ALA A 133 2.43 -1.46 -4.53
N VAL A 134 3.11 -1.49 -5.68
CA VAL A 134 2.80 -2.44 -6.77
C VAL A 134 3.06 -3.88 -6.33
N LEU A 135 4.21 -4.17 -5.71
CA LEU A 135 4.57 -5.51 -5.24
C LEU A 135 3.58 -6.03 -4.19
N LEU A 136 3.21 -5.19 -3.22
CA LEU A 136 2.19 -5.50 -2.23
C LEU A 136 0.84 -5.81 -2.90
N THR A 137 0.42 -4.96 -3.85
CA THR A 137 -0.85 -5.15 -4.55
C THR A 137 -0.86 -6.43 -5.40
N ALA A 138 0.27 -6.80 -6.01
CA ALA A 138 0.41 -8.04 -6.76
C ALA A 138 0.29 -9.29 -5.87
N HIS A 139 0.69 -9.19 -4.60
CA HIS A 139 0.58 -10.25 -3.60
C HIS A 139 -0.69 -10.17 -2.75
N ALA A 140 -1.52 -9.15 -2.95
CA ALA A 140 -2.78 -9.03 -2.24
C ALA A 140 -3.65 -10.26 -2.52
N GLU A 141 -4.23 -10.85 -1.47
CA GLU A 141 -5.34 -11.78 -1.68
C GLU A 141 -6.41 -10.98 -2.43
N ARG A 142 -6.84 -11.47 -3.60
CA ARG A 142 -7.99 -10.92 -4.33
C ARG A 142 -9.22 -11.13 -3.46
N THR A 143 -9.43 -10.21 -2.52
CA THR A 143 -10.58 -10.20 -1.64
C THR A 143 -11.72 -9.76 -2.52
N THR A 144 -12.51 -10.74 -2.99
CA THR A 144 -13.82 -10.47 -3.58
C THR A 144 -14.72 -10.05 -2.44
N GLU A 145 -14.54 -8.84 -1.90
CA GLU A 145 -15.46 -8.28 -0.91
C GLU A 145 -16.68 -7.72 -1.66
N ALA A 146 -17.49 -8.65 -2.17
CA ALA A 146 -18.91 -8.42 -2.34
C ALA A 146 -19.55 -8.49 -0.94
N GLY A 147 -19.60 -7.35 -0.25
CA GLY A 147 -20.49 -7.08 0.89
C GLY A 147 -20.01 -7.55 2.27
N GLN A 148 -19.76 -6.60 3.18
CA GLN A 148 -20.71 -6.12 4.19
C GLN A 148 -20.05 -5.05 5.08
#